data_AF-A0A093GQ35-F1
#
_entry.id   AF-A0A093GQ35-F1
#
_cell.length_a   1.000
_cell.length_b   1.000
_cell.length_c   1.000
_cell.angle_alpha   90.00
_cell.angle_beta   90.00
_cell.angle_gamma   90.00
#
_symmetry.space_group_name_H-M   'P 1'
#
loop_
_entity.id
_entity.type
_entity.pdbx_description
1 polymer ?
#
loop_
_entity_poly.entity_id
_entity_poly.type
_entity_poly.pdbx_seq_one_letter_code
_entity_poly.pdbx_strand_id
1 'polypeptide(L)'
;RWWESSPGAWTGVLGEHVWTLRQDRDRLWYTVYGKEENGHPAEAAMLDAAEMEQILRDYFQLDVGLPALYRAWGAADPHFCKVAKDFPGVRVLRQDPVECLLSFICTSNNHISRITAMIERFCQAFGRRLCYLDDQAVHAFPSLSALTGADTEDRLRALGFGYRAKFVSGTAQALAEGLGAEGLRALRAVPYAEARRVLCTLPGVGAKVADCVCLMALDKAEAVPVDTHVWRIARQRYGAVLGGRSLTPRAHQEIGNFFRGLWGSHAGWAQAVLFCADLRK
;
A
#
# COMPACT_ATOMS: atom_id res chain seq x y z
N ARG A 1 7.60 -0.62 1.71
CA ARG A 1 8.82 0.18 1.44
C ARG A 1 9.98 -0.77 1.15
N TRP A 2 10.13 -1.18 -0.11
CA TRP A 2 11.09 -2.21 -0.53
C TRP A 2 11.97 -1.70 -1.66
N TRP A 3 13.26 -2.04 -1.64
CA TRP A 3 14.23 -1.77 -2.69
C TRP A 3 15.04 -3.04 -2.98
N GLU A 4 15.52 -3.19 -4.20
CA GLU A 4 16.39 -4.31 -4.57
C GLU A 4 17.82 -4.00 -4.09
N SER A 5 18.29 -4.74 -3.07
CA SER A 5 19.60 -4.54 -2.45
C SER A 5 20.71 -5.34 -3.14
N SER A 6 20.34 -6.46 -3.77
CA SER A 6 21.17 -7.21 -4.70
C SER A 6 20.26 -7.96 -5.69
N PRO A 7 20.76 -8.45 -6.84
CA PRO A 7 19.91 -9.07 -7.86
C PRO A 7 19.01 -10.19 -7.29
N GLY A 8 17.70 -9.96 -7.33
CA GLY A 8 16.68 -10.89 -6.80
C GLY A 8 16.49 -10.87 -5.28
N ALA A 9 17.17 -10.00 -4.54
CA ALA A 9 16.99 -9.79 -3.11
C ALA A 9 16.43 -8.40 -2.81
N TRP A 10 15.35 -8.36 -2.04
CA TRP A 10 14.62 -7.15 -1.72
C TRP A 10 14.78 -6.83 -0.24
N THR A 11 15.33 -5.67 0.08
CA THR A 11 15.40 -5.16 1.45
C THR A 11 14.29 -4.14 1.68
N GLY A 12 13.70 -4.16 2.87
CA GLY A 12 12.61 -3.27 3.21
C GLY A 12 12.28 -3.26 4.69
N VAL A 13 11.35 -2.39 5.07
CA VAL A 13 10.89 -2.27 6.45
C VAL A 13 9.46 -2.78 6.54
N LEU A 14 9.21 -3.66 7.50
CA LEU A 14 7.90 -4.20 7.84
C LEU A 14 7.75 -4.18 9.36
N GLY A 15 6.79 -3.38 9.84
CA GLY A 15 6.65 -3.08 11.26
C GLY A 15 7.90 -2.37 11.78
N GLU A 16 8.44 -2.87 12.90
CA GLU A 16 9.62 -2.33 13.58
C GLU A 16 10.93 -3.03 13.16
N HIS A 17 10.91 -3.79 12.07
CA HIS A 17 12.03 -4.63 11.63
C HIS A 17 12.42 -4.34 10.18
N VAL A 18 13.72 -4.50 9.91
CA VAL A 18 14.26 -4.48 8.56
C VAL A 18 14.40 -5.93 8.09
N TRP A 19 13.99 -6.18 6.86
CA TRP A 19 13.93 -7.52 6.26
C TRP A 19 14.68 -7.52 4.95
N THR A 20 15.42 -8.58 4.66
CA THR A 20 15.86 -8.91 3.30
C THR A 20 15.20 -10.20 2.88
N LEU A 21 14.52 -10.18 1.73
CA LEU A 21 13.75 -11.29 1.19
C LEU A 21 14.35 -11.74 -0.14
N ARG A 22 14.40 -13.05 -0.36
CA ARG A 22 14.79 -13.63 -1.66
C ARG A 22 13.93 -14.85 -1.95
N GLN A 23 13.42 -14.94 -3.17
CA GLN A 23 12.70 -16.13 -3.61
C GLN A 23 13.64 -17.07 -4.36
N ASP A 24 13.51 -18.37 -4.09
CA ASP A 24 14.04 -19.44 -4.95
C ASP A 24 12.96 -20.50 -5.14
N ARG A 25 12.52 -20.70 -6.39
CA ARG A 25 11.43 -21.60 -6.76
C ARG A 25 10.17 -21.41 -5.90
N ASP A 26 9.88 -22.38 -5.03
CA ASP A 26 8.73 -22.47 -4.14
C ASP A 26 9.03 -21.99 -2.71
N ARG A 27 10.23 -21.46 -2.46
CA ARG A 27 10.67 -20.99 -1.12
C ARG A 27 10.90 -19.49 -1.11
N LEU A 28 10.47 -18.86 -0.02
CA LEU A 28 10.80 -17.49 0.34
C LEU A 28 11.81 -17.52 1.49
N TRP A 29 13.02 -17.07 1.21
CA TRP A 29 14.09 -16.90 2.19
C TRP A 29 14.01 -15.49 2.78
N TYR A 30 14.30 -15.36 4.07
CA TYR A 30 14.33 -14.07 4.74
C TYR A 30 15.48 -13.96 5.73
N THR A 31 15.97 -12.74 5.90
CA THR A 31 16.88 -12.31 6.98
C THR A 31 16.22 -11.12 7.67
N VAL A 32 16.23 -11.10 9.00
CA VAL A 32 15.70 -9.98 9.81
C VAL A 32 16.83 -9.31 10.55
N TYR A 33 16.89 -7.99 10.50
CA TYR A 33 17.87 -7.19 11.22
C TYR A 33 17.20 -6.59 12.47
N GLY A 34 17.84 -6.78 13.63
CA GLY A 34 17.38 -6.29 14.93
C GLY A 34 17.63 -4.79 15.15
N LYS A 35 17.14 -4.27 16.28
CA LYS A 35 17.48 -2.90 16.73
C LYS A 35 18.94 -2.88 17.16
N GLU A 36 19.70 -1.88 16.73
CA GLU A 36 20.98 -1.57 17.39
C GLU A 36 20.70 -0.74 18.65
N GLU A 37 21.21 -1.21 19.81
CA GLU A 37 21.38 -0.35 20.99
C GLU A 37 22.87 -0.06 21.14
N ASN A 38 23.22 1.24 21.22
CA ASN A 38 24.59 1.70 21.50
C ASN A 38 25.70 1.22 20.54
N GLY A 39 25.39 1.01 19.26
CA GLY A 39 26.41 0.61 18.26
C GLY A 39 26.81 -0.87 18.34
N HIS A 40 26.05 -1.66 19.07
CA HIS A 40 26.07 -3.12 19.03
C HIS A 40 24.71 -3.62 18.57
N PRO A 41 24.65 -4.76 17.86
CA PRO A 41 23.38 -5.44 17.65
C PRO A 41 22.81 -5.71 19.04
N ALA A 42 21.73 -5.02 19.42
CA ALA A 42 20.98 -5.50 20.56
C ALA A 42 20.43 -6.86 20.11
N GLU A 43 20.45 -7.85 21.00
CA GLU A 43 19.48 -8.93 20.89
C GLU A 43 18.10 -8.26 20.95
N ALA A 44 17.58 -7.82 19.80
CA ALA A 44 16.14 -7.82 19.63
C ALA A 44 15.74 -9.21 20.13
N ALA A 45 14.86 -9.28 21.12
CA ALA A 45 14.20 -10.54 21.46
C ALA A 45 13.77 -11.11 20.11
N MET A 46 14.55 -12.09 19.61
CA MET A 46 14.39 -12.52 18.23
C MET A 46 13.03 -13.15 18.25
N LEU A 47 12.04 -12.53 17.57
CA LEU A 47 10.77 -13.21 17.37
C LEU A 47 11.13 -14.59 16.86
N ASP A 48 10.51 -15.61 17.41
CA ASP A 48 10.87 -16.95 17.03
C ASP A 48 10.58 -17.16 15.53
N ALA A 49 11.14 -18.22 14.95
CA ALA A 49 10.98 -18.45 13.52
C ALA A 49 9.50 -18.56 13.09
N ALA A 50 8.61 -19.01 13.99
CA ALA A 50 7.18 -19.14 13.70
C ALA A 50 6.48 -17.77 13.71
N GLU A 51 6.82 -16.88 14.63
CA GLU A 51 6.32 -15.50 14.64
C GLU A 51 6.75 -14.73 13.38
N MET A 52 8.02 -14.88 12.96
CA MET A 52 8.53 -14.27 11.72
C MET A 52 7.81 -14.81 10.48
N GLU A 53 7.60 -16.13 10.42
CA GLU A 53 6.82 -16.74 9.35
C GLU A 53 5.39 -16.20 9.33
N GLN A 54 4.74 -16.08 10.48
CA GLN A 54 3.37 -15.58 10.59
C GLN A 54 3.25 -14.12 10.12
N ILE A 55 4.23 -13.28 10.42
CA ILE A 55 4.29 -11.89 9.92
C ILE A 55 4.35 -11.87 8.40
N LEU A 56 5.22 -12.67 7.78
CA LEU A 56 5.35 -12.71 6.32
C LEU A 56 4.11 -13.35 5.66
N ARG A 57 3.56 -14.41 6.27
CA ARG A 57 2.32 -15.06 5.83
C ARG A 57 1.15 -14.07 5.81
N ASP A 58 1.01 -13.25 6.84
CA ASP A 58 0.01 -12.18 6.91
C ASP A 58 0.28 -11.07 5.88
N TYR A 59 1.50 -10.53 5.85
CA TYR A 59 1.86 -9.41 4.99
C TYR A 59 1.71 -9.72 3.50
N PHE A 60 2.11 -10.92 3.07
CA PHE A 60 1.93 -11.40 1.70
C PHE A 60 0.58 -12.08 1.46
N GLN A 61 -0.23 -12.26 2.50
CA GLN A 61 -1.53 -12.94 2.47
C GLN A 61 -1.46 -14.35 1.88
N LEU A 62 -0.46 -15.15 2.31
CA LEU A 62 -0.11 -16.43 1.67
C LEU A 62 -1.21 -17.49 1.77
N ASP A 63 -2.17 -17.33 2.69
CA ASP A 63 -3.35 -18.20 2.83
C ASP A 63 -4.35 -18.06 1.66
N VAL A 64 -4.29 -16.95 0.92
CA VAL A 64 -5.16 -16.72 -0.23
C VAL A 64 -4.70 -17.57 -1.42
N GLY A 65 -5.56 -18.46 -1.93
CA GLY A 65 -5.29 -19.33 -3.06
C GLY A 65 -5.18 -18.61 -4.42
N LEU A 66 -4.08 -17.90 -4.65
CA LEU A 66 -3.86 -17.06 -5.85
C LEU A 66 -4.09 -17.79 -7.20
N PRO A 67 -3.67 -19.05 -7.40
CA PRO A 67 -3.93 -19.76 -8.66
C PRO A 67 -5.42 -19.94 -8.97
N ALA A 68 -6.25 -20.13 -7.94
CA ALA A 68 -7.70 -20.25 -8.13
C ALA A 68 -8.31 -18.91 -8.56
N LEU A 69 -7.85 -17.81 -7.97
CA LEU A 69 -8.25 -16.46 -8.37
C LEU A 69 -7.88 -16.15 -9.82
N TYR A 70 -6.63 -16.42 -10.22
CA TYR A 70 -6.17 -16.22 -11.61
C TYR A 70 -7.02 -17.01 -12.61
N ARG A 71 -7.39 -18.27 -12.30
CA ARG A 71 -8.30 -19.07 -13.15
C ARG A 71 -9.69 -18.45 -13.25
N ALA A 72 -10.26 -18.02 -12.13
CA ALA A 72 -11.60 -17.42 -12.10
C ALA A 72 -11.65 -16.11 -12.89
N TRP A 73 -10.70 -15.20 -12.66
CA TRP A 73 -10.62 -13.93 -13.39
C TRP A 73 -10.33 -14.14 -14.88
N GLY A 74 -9.45 -15.08 -15.23
CA GLY A 74 -9.18 -15.40 -16.64
C GLY A 74 -10.37 -16.01 -17.38
N ALA A 75 -11.23 -16.76 -16.69
CA ALA A 75 -12.47 -17.28 -17.26
C ALA A 75 -13.52 -16.17 -17.46
N ALA A 76 -13.59 -15.20 -16.54
CA ALA A 76 -14.52 -14.09 -16.62
C ALA A 76 -14.08 -12.98 -17.60
N ASP A 77 -12.77 -12.82 -17.82
CA ASP A 77 -12.20 -11.74 -18.60
C ASP A 77 -11.05 -12.21 -19.52
N PRO A 78 -11.28 -12.30 -20.84
CA PRO A 78 -10.26 -12.66 -21.82
C PRO A 78 -9.06 -11.70 -21.84
N HIS A 79 -9.26 -10.42 -21.50
CA HIS A 79 -8.17 -9.45 -21.42
C HIS A 79 -7.25 -9.77 -20.24
N PHE A 80 -7.83 -10.00 -19.06
CA PHE A 80 -7.09 -10.48 -17.89
C PHE A 80 -6.33 -11.78 -18.21
N CYS A 81 -7.00 -12.76 -18.82
CA CYS A 81 -6.39 -14.04 -19.18
C CYS A 81 -5.13 -13.87 -20.05
N LYS A 82 -5.14 -12.91 -20.98
CA LYS A 82 -3.98 -12.58 -21.81
C LYS A 82 -2.85 -11.95 -20.98
N VAL A 83 -3.17 -10.94 -20.17
CA VAL A 83 -2.18 -10.17 -19.39
C VAL A 83 -1.54 -11.03 -18.30
N ALA A 84 -2.33 -11.87 -17.62
CA ALA A 84 -1.90 -12.66 -16.47
C ALA A 84 -0.77 -13.66 -16.80
N LYS A 85 -0.59 -14.04 -18.07
CA LYS A 85 0.50 -14.92 -18.53
C LYS A 85 1.88 -14.31 -18.29
N ASP A 86 2.00 -13.00 -18.49
CA ASP A 86 3.28 -12.27 -18.36
C ASP A 86 3.51 -11.73 -16.93
N PHE A 87 2.47 -11.78 -16.09
CA PHE A 87 2.48 -11.27 -14.71
C PHE A 87 1.96 -12.30 -13.70
N PRO A 88 2.60 -13.49 -13.59
CA PRO A 88 2.26 -14.46 -12.57
C PRO A 88 2.67 -13.97 -11.18
N GLY A 89 1.96 -14.43 -10.15
CA GLY A 89 2.36 -14.24 -8.76
C GLY A 89 2.15 -12.83 -8.18
N VAL A 90 1.45 -11.93 -8.88
CA VAL A 90 1.13 -10.60 -8.36
C VAL A 90 0.09 -10.74 -7.24
N ARG A 91 0.50 -10.31 -6.03
CA ARG A 91 -0.33 -10.31 -4.81
C ARG A 91 -0.54 -8.90 -4.30
N VAL A 92 -1.61 -8.70 -3.55
CA VAL A 92 -1.83 -7.48 -2.79
C VAL A 92 -1.25 -7.66 -1.38
N LEU A 93 -0.39 -6.74 -0.96
CA LEU A 93 0.19 -6.74 0.37
C LEU A 93 -0.84 -6.28 1.41
N ARG A 94 -0.77 -6.83 2.63
CA ARG A 94 -1.56 -6.41 3.79
C ARG A 94 -0.76 -5.46 4.67
N GLN A 95 -0.78 -4.18 4.31
CA GLN A 95 0.05 -3.15 4.92
C GLN A 95 -0.51 -2.66 6.26
N ASP A 96 0.35 -2.02 7.05
CA ASP A 96 -0.10 -1.24 8.20
C ASP A 96 -1.00 -0.07 7.73
N PRO A 97 -2.18 0.15 8.34
CA PRO A 97 -3.11 1.18 7.88
C PRO A 97 -2.59 2.61 7.95
N VAL A 98 -1.75 2.96 8.94
CA VAL A 98 -1.18 4.31 9.05
C VAL A 98 -0.12 4.52 7.98
N GLU A 99 0.81 3.58 7.83
CA GLU A 99 1.83 3.60 6.76
C GLU A 99 1.17 3.69 5.38
N CYS A 100 0.18 2.84 5.12
CA CYS A 100 -0.55 2.81 3.86
C CYS A 100 -1.27 4.13 3.58
N LEU A 101 -2.04 4.66 4.54
CA LEU A 101 -2.83 5.87 4.36
C LEU A 101 -1.96 7.11 4.08
N LEU A 102 -0.98 7.37 4.93
CA LEU A 102 -0.12 8.54 4.78
C LEU A 102 0.75 8.43 3.52
N SER A 103 1.16 7.21 3.14
CA SER A 103 1.84 6.97 1.86
C SER A 103 0.93 7.27 0.66
N PHE A 104 -0.34 6.83 0.67
CA PHE A 104 -1.23 7.06 -0.47
C PHE A 104 -1.67 8.51 -0.63
N ILE A 105 -1.74 9.30 0.45
CA ILE A 105 -1.91 10.77 0.36
C ILE A 105 -0.79 11.40 -0.50
N CYS A 106 0.43 10.85 -0.44
CA CYS A 106 1.57 11.32 -1.23
C CYS A 106 1.47 10.99 -2.74
N THR A 107 0.57 10.08 -3.14
CA THR A 107 0.50 9.56 -4.51
C THR A 107 -0.33 10.41 -5.47
N SER A 108 -1.28 11.21 -4.96
CA SER A 108 -2.19 12.01 -5.77
C SER A 108 -1.44 12.96 -6.69
N ASN A 109 -1.61 12.87 -8.01
CA ASN A 109 -0.90 13.68 -9.02
C ASN A 109 0.64 13.63 -8.87
N ASN A 110 1.20 12.42 -8.82
CA ASN A 110 2.61 12.17 -8.58
C ASN A 110 3.06 10.89 -9.33
N HIS A 111 4.36 10.58 -9.35
CA HIS A 111 4.90 9.38 -9.99
C HIS A 111 5.76 8.55 -9.01
N ILE A 112 5.87 7.25 -9.26
CA ILE A 112 6.40 6.26 -8.31
C ILE A 112 7.79 6.65 -7.78
N SER A 113 8.74 7.00 -8.65
CA SER A 113 10.10 7.37 -8.21
C SER A 113 10.13 8.56 -7.25
N ARG A 114 9.32 9.60 -7.50
CA ARG A 114 9.22 10.75 -6.59
C ARG A 114 8.51 10.40 -5.30
N ILE A 115 7.45 9.58 -5.37
CA ILE A 115 6.73 9.11 -4.17
C ILE A 115 7.68 8.31 -3.28
N THR A 116 8.43 7.36 -3.84
CA THR A 116 9.41 6.55 -3.10
C THR A 116 10.41 7.43 -2.36
N ALA A 117 11.06 8.36 -3.05
CA ALA A 117 12.03 9.28 -2.44
C ALA A 117 11.39 10.22 -1.38
N MET A 118 10.12 10.63 -1.57
CA MET A 118 9.39 11.41 -0.57
C MET A 118 9.14 10.61 0.71
N ILE A 119 8.71 9.34 0.59
CA ILE A 119 8.46 8.47 1.74
C ILE A 119 9.75 8.11 2.46
N GLU A 120 10.85 7.90 1.74
CA GLU A 120 12.17 7.68 2.35
C GLU A 120 12.60 8.88 3.21
N ARG A 121 12.55 10.10 2.66
CA ARG A 121 12.85 11.33 3.41
C ARG A 121 11.91 11.54 4.60
N PHE A 122 10.65 11.16 4.45
CA PHE A 122 9.66 11.24 5.52
C PHE A 122 10.01 10.30 6.69
N CYS A 123 10.37 9.06 6.39
CA CYS A 123 10.82 8.11 7.39
C CYS A 123 12.13 8.56 8.05
N GLN A 124 13.08 9.11 7.28
CA GLN A 124 14.33 9.64 7.83
C GLN A 124 14.10 10.83 8.78
N ALA A 125 13.17 11.72 8.46
CA ALA A 125 12.96 12.95 9.23
C ALA A 125 12.06 12.76 10.47
N PHE A 126 11.10 11.83 10.42
CA PHE A 126 10.10 11.67 11.48
C PHE A 126 10.04 10.25 12.05
N GLY A 127 10.68 9.28 11.42
CA GLY A 127 10.74 7.89 11.87
C GLY A 127 11.89 7.67 12.84
N ARG A 128 11.70 6.71 13.75
CA ARG A 128 12.80 6.22 14.59
C ARG A 128 13.78 5.43 13.74
N ARG A 129 15.09 5.65 13.91
CA ARG A 129 16.14 4.81 13.31
C ARG A 129 16.05 3.39 13.84
N LEU A 130 16.10 2.40 12.95
CA LEU A 130 16.04 0.97 13.26
C LEU A 130 17.43 0.36 13.38
N CYS A 131 18.25 0.54 12.34
CA CYS A 131 19.62 0.06 12.26
C CYS A 131 20.38 0.85 11.18
N TYR A 132 21.67 0.55 11.06
CA TYR A 132 22.45 0.81 9.84
C TYR A 132 22.54 -0.47 9.01
N LEU A 133 22.30 -0.36 7.71
CA LEU A 133 22.70 -1.37 6.74
C LEU A 133 23.82 -0.77 5.91
N ASP A 134 24.99 -1.39 6.00
CA ASP A 134 26.25 -0.77 5.58
C ASP A 134 26.38 0.61 6.25
N ASP A 135 26.42 1.71 5.48
CA ASP A 135 26.49 3.08 5.99
C ASP A 135 25.15 3.83 5.91
N GLN A 136 24.04 3.14 5.59
CA GLN A 136 22.73 3.75 5.41
C GLN A 136 21.82 3.51 6.61
N ALA A 137 21.38 4.60 7.24
CA ALA A 137 20.41 4.54 8.33
C ALA A 137 19.01 4.19 7.81
N VAL A 138 18.47 3.06 8.25
CA VAL A 138 17.11 2.62 7.94
C VAL A 138 16.16 3.04 9.05
N HIS A 139 14.98 3.56 8.69
CA HIS A 139 14.04 4.15 9.65
C HIS A 139 12.67 3.47 9.59
N ALA A 140 12.01 3.37 10.74
CA ALA A 140 10.61 3.00 10.84
C ALA A 140 9.73 4.04 10.14
N PHE A 141 8.48 3.66 9.86
CA PHE A 141 7.50 4.66 9.44
C PHE A 141 7.16 5.56 10.64
N PRO A 142 6.94 6.87 10.45
CA PRO A 142 6.62 7.77 11.56
C PRO A 142 5.37 7.35 12.33
N SER A 143 5.42 7.38 13.66
CA SER A 143 4.23 7.21 14.49
C SER A 143 3.32 8.44 14.37
N LEU A 144 2.02 8.29 14.66
CA LEU A 144 1.11 9.45 14.70
C LEU A 144 1.59 10.52 15.68
N SER A 145 2.13 10.12 16.84
CA SER A 145 2.69 11.04 17.84
C SER A 145 3.90 11.83 17.34
N ALA A 146 4.69 11.29 16.39
CA ALA A 146 5.80 12.01 15.79
C ALA A 146 5.34 13.10 14.79
N LEU A 147 4.05 13.12 14.43
CA LEU A 147 3.47 13.96 13.39
C LEU A 147 2.47 15.00 13.91
N THR A 148 2.28 15.10 15.22
CA THR A 148 1.35 16.06 15.85
C THR A 148 2.02 17.38 16.24
N GLY A 149 3.33 17.53 16.04
CA GLY A 149 4.06 18.77 16.33
C GLY A 149 3.56 19.95 15.49
N ALA A 150 3.55 21.15 16.06
CA ALA A 150 3.08 22.37 15.39
C ALA A 150 3.89 22.73 14.13
N ASP A 151 5.16 22.31 14.07
CA ASP A 151 6.09 22.51 12.96
C ASP A 151 6.05 21.40 11.89
N THR A 152 5.21 20.36 12.06
CA THR A 152 5.18 19.18 11.18
C THR A 152 4.88 19.56 9.73
N GLU A 153 3.90 20.44 9.49
CA GLU A 153 3.57 20.86 8.12
C GLU A 153 4.75 21.57 7.45
N ASP A 154 5.40 22.50 8.15
CA ASP A 154 6.52 23.28 7.61
C ASP A 154 7.72 22.40 7.30
N ARG A 155 8.03 21.44 8.19
CA ARG A 155 9.06 20.43 7.94
C ARG A 155 8.74 19.56 6.73
N LEU A 156 7.49 19.12 6.57
CA LEU A 156 7.07 18.38 5.38
C LEU A 156 7.18 19.21 4.09
N ARG A 157 6.86 20.51 4.14
CA ARG A 157 7.05 21.43 3.01
C ARG A 157 8.53 21.53 2.63
N ALA A 158 9.41 21.68 3.60
CA ALA A 158 10.87 21.70 3.39
C ALA A 158 11.39 20.39 2.76
N LEU A 159 10.76 19.24 3.04
CA LEU A 159 11.09 17.94 2.44
C LEU A 159 10.50 17.72 1.02
N GLY A 160 9.81 18.72 0.48
CA GLY A 160 9.29 18.71 -0.89
C GLY A 160 7.90 18.10 -1.07
N PHE A 161 7.11 17.99 0.01
CA PHE A 161 5.72 17.49 -0.06
C PHE A 161 4.76 18.45 -0.77
N GLY A 162 5.12 19.74 -0.86
CA GLY A 162 4.27 20.78 -1.46
C GLY A 162 2.93 20.87 -0.74
N TYR A 163 1.84 20.98 -1.48
CA TYR A 163 0.49 21.07 -0.90
C TYR A 163 0.09 19.83 -0.09
N ARG A 164 0.72 18.67 -0.33
CA ARG A 164 0.41 17.42 0.40
C ARG A 164 0.89 17.46 1.85
N ALA A 165 1.82 18.37 2.18
CA ALA A 165 2.27 18.56 3.56
C ALA A 165 1.08 18.80 4.50
N LYS A 166 0.18 19.71 4.11
CA LYS A 166 -1.07 20.03 4.84
C LYS A 166 -1.99 18.81 5.00
N PHE A 167 -2.04 17.93 4.00
CA PHE A 167 -2.89 16.74 4.05
C PHE A 167 -2.30 15.65 4.96
N VAL A 168 -0.99 15.45 4.90
CA VAL A 168 -0.30 14.50 5.77
C VAL A 168 -0.36 14.96 7.23
N SER A 169 0.00 16.21 7.52
CA SER A 169 -0.08 16.76 8.89
C SER A 169 -1.51 16.78 9.40
N GLY A 170 -2.46 17.29 8.61
CA GLY A 170 -3.87 17.36 9.00
C GLY A 170 -4.52 15.98 9.20
N THR A 171 -4.15 14.98 8.39
CA THR A 171 -4.62 13.60 8.60
C THR A 171 -4.01 12.99 9.85
N ALA A 172 -2.72 13.20 10.11
CA ALA A 172 -2.08 12.70 11.32
C ALA A 172 -2.70 13.30 12.59
N GLN A 173 -2.98 14.61 12.60
CA GLN A 173 -3.70 15.30 13.69
C GLN A 173 -5.12 14.76 13.86
N ALA A 174 -5.91 14.68 12.79
CA ALA A 174 -7.28 14.16 12.85
C ALA A 174 -7.34 12.70 13.35
N LEU A 175 -6.35 11.88 13.00
CA LEU A 175 -6.23 10.52 13.55
C LEU A 175 -5.84 10.53 15.02
N ALA A 176 -4.87 11.36 15.43
CA ALA A 176 -4.43 11.43 16.82
C ALA A 176 -5.53 11.93 17.78
N GLU A 177 -6.39 12.85 17.33
CA GLU A 177 -7.53 13.38 18.08
C GLU A 177 -8.78 12.49 18.01
N GLY A 178 -8.88 11.64 16.99
CA GLY A 178 -10.04 10.81 16.70
C GLY A 178 -9.79 9.32 16.92
N LEU A 179 -9.79 8.56 15.82
CA LEU A 179 -9.76 7.08 15.84
C LEU A 179 -8.46 6.49 16.39
N GLY A 180 -7.35 7.22 16.32
CA GLY A 180 -6.01 6.70 16.56
C GLY A 180 -5.60 5.62 15.55
N ALA A 181 -4.40 5.06 15.76
CA ALA A 181 -3.90 3.96 14.93
C ALA A 181 -4.76 2.70 15.09
N GLU A 182 -5.23 2.40 16.31
CA GLU A 182 -6.07 1.22 16.59
C GLU A 182 -7.47 1.34 15.98
N GLY A 183 -8.11 2.51 16.06
CA GLY A 183 -9.41 2.71 15.41
C GLY A 183 -9.31 2.64 13.89
N LEU A 184 -8.21 3.11 13.30
CA LEU A 184 -7.95 2.94 11.88
C LEU A 184 -7.77 1.45 11.51
N ARG A 185 -7.05 0.67 12.33
CA ARG A 185 -6.92 -0.80 12.17
C ARG A 185 -8.26 -1.51 12.33
N ALA A 186 -9.12 -1.06 13.24
CA ALA A 186 -10.45 -1.62 13.46
C ALA A 186 -11.36 -1.53 12.23
N LEU A 187 -11.09 -0.62 11.28
CA LEU A 187 -11.81 -0.57 9.99
C LEU A 187 -11.63 -1.84 9.14
N ARG A 188 -10.66 -2.71 9.47
CA ARG A 188 -10.58 -4.07 8.89
C ARG A 188 -11.84 -4.89 9.14
N ALA A 189 -12.52 -4.70 10.26
CA ALA A 189 -13.74 -5.45 10.61
C ALA A 189 -15.04 -4.83 10.06
N VAL A 190 -15.03 -3.57 9.61
CA VAL A 190 -16.25 -2.89 9.13
C VAL A 190 -16.50 -3.14 7.63
N PRO A 191 -17.74 -3.03 7.11
CA PRO A 191 -18.00 -3.17 5.68
C PRO A 191 -17.22 -2.17 4.82
N TYR A 192 -16.82 -2.56 3.60
CA TYR A 192 -16.04 -1.73 2.67
C TYR A 192 -16.63 -0.32 2.48
N ALA A 193 -17.94 -0.20 2.26
CA ALA A 193 -18.59 1.09 2.04
C ALA A 193 -18.41 2.05 3.24
N GLU A 194 -18.43 1.50 4.45
CA GLU A 194 -18.28 2.27 5.68
C GLU A 194 -16.82 2.66 5.92
N ALA A 195 -15.88 1.72 5.78
CA ALA A 195 -14.45 2.01 5.86
C ALA A 195 -14.05 3.13 4.89
N ARG A 196 -14.53 3.06 3.65
CA ARG A 196 -14.30 4.07 2.62
C ARG A 196 -14.92 5.42 2.99
N ARG A 197 -16.13 5.43 3.55
CA ARG A 197 -16.81 6.66 3.99
C ARG A 197 -16.02 7.36 5.10
N VAL A 198 -15.53 6.60 6.08
CA VAL A 198 -14.69 7.10 7.17
C VAL A 198 -13.37 7.66 6.63
N LEU A 199 -12.67 6.92 5.75
CA LEU A 199 -11.42 7.40 5.17
C LEU A 199 -11.58 8.73 4.41
N CYS A 200 -12.68 8.88 3.66
CA CYS A 200 -12.96 10.09 2.87
C CYS A 200 -13.26 11.35 3.71
N THR A 201 -13.39 11.24 5.04
CA THR A 201 -13.49 12.44 5.90
C THR A 201 -12.12 13.05 6.19
N LEU A 202 -11.03 12.31 5.95
CA LEU A 202 -9.68 12.73 6.28
C LEU A 202 -9.10 13.70 5.22
N PRO A 203 -8.28 14.69 5.63
CA PRO A 203 -7.69 15.67 4.73
C PRO A 203 -6.89 15.04 3.58
N GLY A 204 -7.24 15.37 2.34
CA GLY A 204 -6.54 14.88 1.15
C GLY A 204 -6.87 13.44 0.74
N VAL A 205 -7.85 12.81 1.40
CA VAL A 205 -8.30 11.45 1.08
C VAL A 205 -9.56 11.50 0.23
N GLY A 206 -9.38 11.39 -1.09
CA GLY A 206 -10.49 11.19 -2.04
C GLY A 206 -10.80 9.72 -2.28
N ALA A 207 -11.84 9.46 -3.10
CA ALA A 207 -12.31 8.13 -3.49
C ALA A 207 -11.17 7.14 -3.84
N LYS A 208 -10.25 7.54 -4.71
CA LYS A 208 -9.13 6.70 -5.15
C LYS A 208 -8.19 6.35 -4.00
N VAL A 209 -7.82 7.34 -3.17
CA VAL A 209 -6.93 7.13 -2.01
C VAL A 209 -7.60 6.21 -0.99
N ALA A 210 -8.88 6.46 -0.70
CA ALA A 210 -9.66 5.61 0.20
C ALA A 210 -9.71 4.15 -0.32
N ASP A 211 -9.96 3.95 -1.61
CA ASP A 211 -10.00 2.60 -2.19
C ASP A 211 -8.62 1.92 -2.21
N CYS A 212 -7.53 2.67 -2.40
CA CYS A 212 -6.18 2.14 -2.22
C CYS A 212 -5.96 1.62 -0.80
N VAL A 213 -6.34 2.38 0.22
CA VAL A 213 -6.16 2.00 1.64
C VAL A 213 -7.09 0.85 2.01
N CYS A 214 -8.34 0.87 1.54
CA CYS A 214 -9.28 -0.24 1.69
C CYS A 214 -8.70 -1.55 1.16
N LEU A 215 -8.16 -1.54 -0.06
CA LEU A 215 -7.59 -2.71 -0.73
C LEU A 215 -6.32 -3.21 -0.05
N MET A 216 -5.40 -2.29 0.28
CA MET A 216 -4.02 -2.65 0.65
C MET A 216 -3.75 -2.67 2.15
N ALA A 217 -4.69 -2.25 3.00
CA ALA A 217 -4.47 -2.24 4.45
C ALA A 217 -5.71 -2.60 5.30
N LEU A 218 -6.92 -2.49 4.76
CA LEU A 218 -8.17 -2.70 5.52
C LEU A 218 -8.95 -3.97 5.10
N ASP A 219 -8.29 -4.92 4.45
CA ASP A 219 -8.85 -6.23 4.11
C ASP A 219 -10.10 -6.17 3.20
N LYS A 220 -10.21 -5.15 2.33
CA LYS A 220 -11.32 -4.99 1.37
C LYS A 220 -10.89 -5.40 -0.02
N ALA A 221 -10.79 -6.70 -0.27
CA ALA A 221 -10.32 -7.25 -1.55
C ALA A 221 -11.19 -6.82 -2.75
N GLU A 222 -12.43 -6.39 -2.50
CA GLU A 222 -13.39 -5.87 -3.49
C GLU A 222 -13.18 -4.38 -3.84
N ALA A 223 -12.34 -3.66 -3.10
CA ALA A 223 -12.05 -2.26 -3.36
C ALA A 223 -11.24 -2.12 -4.66
N VAL A 224 -11.72 -1.30 -5.59
CA VAL A 224 -11.10 -1.09 -6.90
C VAL A 224 -10.71 0.38 -7.01
N PRO A 225 -9.43 0.74 -6.78
CA PRO A 225 -8.98 2.12 -6.95
C PRO A 225 -9.05 2.53 -8.42
N VAL A 226 -9.83 3.58 -8.72
CA VAL A 226 -9.96 4.08 -10.11
C VAL A 226 -9.24 5.40 -10.23
N ASP A 227 -8.11 5.39 -10.94
CA ASP A 227 -7.42 6.59 -11.40
C ASP A 227 -7.68 6.84 -12.89
N THR A 228 -6.96 7.81 -13.47
CA THR A 228 -7.08 8.16 -14.89
C THR A 228 -6.63 7.02 -15.81
N HIS A 229 -5.68 6.18 -15.38
CA HIS A 229 -5.20 5.03 -16.16
C HIS A 229 -6.24 3.92 -16.19
N VAL A 230 -6.75 3.53 -15.02
CA VAL A 230 -7.82 2.53 -14.90
C VAL A 230 -9.07 2.99 -15.64
N TRP A 231 -9.43 4.27 -15.53
CA TRP A 231 -10.54 4.85 -16.28
C TRP A 231 -10.34 4.75 -17.81
N ARG A 232 -9.14 5.04 -18.31
CA ARG A 232 -8.81 4.90 -19.73
C ARG A 232 -8.90 3.44 -20.20
N ILE A 233 -8.39 2.50 -19.41
CA ILE A 233 -8.48 1.06 -19.72
C ILE A 233 -9.94 0.61 -19.74
N ALA A 234 -10.72 0.99 -18.73
CA ALA A 234 -12.16 0.72 -18.65
C ALA A 234 -12.87 1.15 -19.96
N ARG A 235 -12.63 2.39 -20.40
CA ARG A 235 -13.24 2.93 -21.62
C ARG A 235 -12.76 2.26 -22.90
N GLN A 236 -11.45 2.02 -23.04
CA GLN A 236 -10.86 1.48 -24.27
C GLN A 236 -11.13 -0.01 -24.47
N ARG A 237 -11.22 -0.78 -23.37
CA ARG A 237 -11.29 -2.25 -23.42
C ARG A 237 -12.66 -2.81 -23.07
N TYR A 238 -13.44 -2.10 -22.24
CA TYR A 238 -14.72 -2.58 -21.74
C TYR A 238 -15.92 -1.72 -22.18
N GLY A 239 -15.67 -0.61 -22.89
CA GLY A 239 -16.69 0.16 -23.60
C GLY A 239 -16.87 1.59 -23.09
N ALA A 240 -17.27 2.48 -24.01
CA ALA A 240 -17.35 3.93 -23.79
C ALA A 240 -18.43 4.40 -22.80
N VAL A 241 -19.35 3.50 -22.38
CA VAL A 241 -20.48 3.84 -21.50
C VAL A 241 -20.06 3.93 -20.02
N LEU A 242 -18.91 3.38 -19.65
CA LEU A 242 -18.41 3.42 -18.28
C LEU A 242 -17.80 4.81 -17.96
N GLY A 243 -18.49 5.61 -17.15
CA GLY A 243 -17.91 6.77 -16.47
C GLY A 243 -17.79 8.08 -17.26
N GLY A 244 -18.66 8.32 -18.25
CA GLY A 244 -18.82 9.63 -18.90
C GLY A 244 -17.54 10.20 -19.54
N ARG A 245 -17.47 11.54 -19.67
CA ARG A 245 -16.34 12.27 -20.29
C ARG A 245 -15.21 12.63 -19.33
N SER A 246 -15.40 12.50 -18.02
CA SER A 246 -14.42 12.83 -16.98
C SER A 246 -14.59 11.91 -15.77
N LEU A 247 -13.52 11.73 -14.99
CA LEU A 247 -13.51 10.90 -13.79
C LEU A 247 -14.19 11.62 -12.62
N THR A 248 -15.52 11.63 -12.62
CA THR A 248 -16.37 12.12 -11.53
C THR A 248 -16.49 11.07 -10.41
N PRO A 249 -16.96 11.43 -9.20
CA PRO A 249 -17.26 10.44 -8.15
C PRO A 249 -18.22 9.34 -8.60
N ARG A 250 -19.21 9.71 -9.43
CA ARG A 250 -20.14 8.75 -10.04
C ARG A 250 -19.43 7.81 -11.00
N ALA A 251 -18.59 8.35 -11.89
CA ALA A 251 -17.80 7.54 -12.82
C ALA A 251 -16.90 6.54 -12.06
N HIS A 252 -16.22 6.99 -11.01
CA HIS A 252 -15.41 6.14 -10.14
C HIS A 252 -16.24 4.98 -9.54
N GLN A 253 -17.47 5.27 -9.08
CA GLN A 253 -18.35 4.25 -8.53
C GLN A 253 -18.82 3.24 -9.59
N GLU A 254 -19.25 3.73 -10.76
CA GLU A 254 -19.72 2.88 -11.88
C GLU A 254 -18.62 1.94 -12.37
N ILE A 255 -17.39 2.45 -12.55
CA ILE A 255 -16.25 1.65 -12.99
C ILE A 255 -15.87 0.61 -11.91
N GLY A 256 -15.83 1.02 -10.65
CA GLY A 256 -15.56 0.09 -9.55
C GLY A 256 -16.62 -1.01 -9.45
N ASN A 257 -17.90 -0.67 -9.62
CA ASN A 257 -19.01 -1.64 -9.61
C ASN A 257 -18.91 -2.61 -10.79
N PHE A 258 -18.56 -2.10 -11.98
CA PHE A 258 -18.33 -2.93 -13.15
C PHE A 258 -17.25 -3.99 -12.88
N PHE A 259 -16.07 -3.58 -12.40
CA PHE A 259 -14.99 -4.52 -12.11
C PHE A 259 -15.30 -5.49 -10.96
N ARG A 260 -16.05 -5.05 -9.94
CA ARG A 260 -16.59 -5.96 -8.90
C ARG A 260 -17.55 -7.00 -9.48
N GLY A 261 -18.41 -6.60 -10.41
CA GLY A 261 -19.30 -7.54 -11.12
C GLY A 261 -18.54 -8.53 -11.99
N LEU A 262 -17.43 -8.10 -12.61
CA LEU A 262 -16.61 -8.92 -13.50
C LEU A 262 -15.71 -9.91 -12.75
N TRP A 263 -15.01 -9.46 -11.69
CA TRP A 263 -13.98 -10.24 -11.00
C TRP A 263 -14.37 -10.71 -9.59
N GLY A 264 -15.57 -10.36 -9.13
CA GLY A 264 -16.14 -10.82 -7.87
C GLY A 264 -15.47 -10.20 -6.63
N SER A 265 -15.41 -10.97 -5.55
CA SER A 265 -15.01 -10.51 -4.21
C SER A 265 -13.56 -10.05 -4.10
N HIS A 266 -12.70 -10.43 -5.05
CA HIS A 266 -11.28 -10.04 -5.09
C HIS A 266 -10.96 -9.14 -6.30
N ALA A 267 -11.92 -8.35 -6.77
CA ALA A 267 -11.74 -7.49 -7.93
C ALA A 267 -10.57 -6.50 -7.81
N GLY A 268 -10.26 -6.01 -6.61
CA GLY A 268 -9.10 -5.15 -6.38
C GLY A 268 -7.77 -5.87 -6.62
N TRP A 269 -7.71 -7.17 -6.33
CA TRP A 269 -6.51 -7.97 -6.60
C TRP A 269 -6.33 -8.21 -8.11
N ALA A 270 -7.41 -8.49 -8.84
CA ALA A 270 -7.36 -8.58 -10.30
C ALA A 270 -6.89 -7.26 -10.92
N GLN A 271 -7.39 -6.13 -10.40
CA GLN A 271 -6.95 -4.80 -10.82
C GLN A 271 -5.45 -4.58 -10.57
N ALA A 272 -4.90 -5.07 -9.46
CA ALA A 272 -3.47 -4.96 -9.17
C ALA A 272 -2.59 -5.67 -10.21
N VAL A 273 -3.02 -6.84 -10.71
CA VAL A 273 -2.33 -7.55 -11.81
C VAL A 273 -2.27 -6.68 -13.07
N LEU A 274 -3.41 -6.10 -13.46
CA LEU A 274 -3.49 -5.24 -14.64
C LEU A 274 -2.69 -3.94 -14.47
N PHE A 275 -2.65 -3.40 -13.24
CA PHE A 275 -1.85 -2.22 -12.92
C PHE A 275 -0.35 -2.50 -13.07
N CYS A 276 0.15 -3.62 -12.54
CA CYS A 276 1.54 -4.04 -12.74
C CYS A 276 1.91 -4.18 -14.23
N ALA A 277 0.96 -4.63 -15.05
CA ALA A 277 1.16 -4.72 -16.49
C ALA A 277 1.20 -3.38 -17.22
N ASP A 278 0.54 -2.33 -16.69
CA ASP A 278 0.61 -0.97 -17.24
C ASP A 278 1.95 -0.31 -16.89
N LEU A 279 2.52 -0.58 -15.71
CA LEU A 279 3.80 0.00 -15.26
C LEU A 279 5.02 -0.46 -16.07
N ARG A 280 4.96 -1.61 -16.74
CA ARG A 280 6.06 -2.14 -17.58
C ARG A 280 6.01 -1.63 -19.03
N LYS A 281 5.01 -0.85 -19.42
CA LYS A 281 4.89 -0.25 -20.75
C LYS A 281 5.50 1.15 -20.79
#